data_AF-A0A0L1JTG6-F1
#
_entry.id   AF-A0A0L1JTG6-F1
#
_cell.length_a   1.000
_cell.length_b   1.000
_cell.length_c   1.000
_cell.angle_alpha   90.00
_cell.angle_beta   90.00
_cell.angle_gamma   90.00
#
_symmetry.space_group_name_H-M   'P 1'
#
loop_
_entity.id
_entity.type
_entity.pdbx_description
1 polymer ?
#
loop_
_entity_poly.entity_id
_entity_poly.type
_entity_poly.pdbx_seq_one_letter_code
_entity_poly.pdbx_strand_id
1 'polypeptide(L)'
;MRTSAAPRPFRADPRARAFAADVPPDRKFKIEDLMAFKRGRGDLVFSALALMVALFFLMTFFTETGWDKRKLPGDGWTYWARQFGLIDGEGRLARLGRILKQGWVAPMICLAILVPAAVLNLRDSWRVHRWRVRFRQPTSLRYEGEMWLRALEFVGWFIAYTLLVPVLGYLVSTLLLGTLLPWRLDYRGPRWMGICLAASFTIVLVFRTGLQIRTPVNIWLYDQLPQQAAAFMKTWF
;
A
#
# COMPACT_ATOMS: atom_id res chain seq x y z
N MET A 1 -54.09 26.77 -5.68
CA MET A 1 -54.17 26.09 -4.36
C MET A 1 -53.62 24.68 -4.51
N ARG A 2 -52.40 24.40 -4.03
CA ARG A 2 -51.86 23.03 -3.93
C ARG A 2 -52.43 22.41 -2.65
N THR A 3 -53.28 21.40 -2.78
CA THR A 3 -53.74 20.57 -1.67
C THR A 3 -52.55 19.92 -0.98
N SER A 4 -52.27 20.39 0.24
CA SER A 4 -51.32 19.77 1.17
C SER A 4 -51.86 18.40 1.57
N ALA A 5 -51.30 17.33 0.98
CA ALA A 5 -51.56 15.98 1.44
C ALA A 5 -50.94 15.83 2.84
N ALA A 6 -51.75 15.45 3.82
CA ALA A 6 -51.30 15.23 5.19
C ALA A 6 -50.10 14.24 5.21
N PRO A 7 -49.06 14.50 6.01
CA PRO A 7 -47.90 13.62 6.09
C PRO A 7 -48.37 12.24 6.59
N ARG A 8 -48.10 11.20 5.81
CA ARG A 8 -48.37 9.81 6.23
C ARG A 8 -47.56 9.53 7.50
N PRO A 9 -48.17 8.94 8.54
CA PRO A 9 -47.42 8.55 9.74
C PRO A 9 -46.33 7.55 9.34
N PHE A 10 -45.09 7.82 9.75
CA PHE A 10 -43.99 6.88 9.59
C PHE A 10 -44.36 5.55 10.28
N ARG A 11 -44.62 4.50 9.49
CA ARG A 11 -44.75 3.13 10.02
C ARG A 11 -43.37 2.52 10.08
N ALA A 12 -42.88 2.25 11.28
CA ALA A 12 -41.71 1.40 11.46
C ALA A 12 -42.09 -0.02 11.00
N ASP A 13 -41.43 -0.53 9.95
CA ASP A 13 -41.58 -1.91 9.53
C ASP A 13 -40.93 -2.82 10.59
N PRO A 14 -41.68 -3.70 11.27
CA PRO A 14 -41.12 -4.62 12.27
C PRO A 14 -40.11 -5.62 11.68
N ARG A 15 -40.02 -5.74 10.35
CA ARG A 15 -39.01 -6.54 9.65
C ARG A 15 -37.78 -5.74 9.21
N ALA A 16 -37.78 -4.41 9.35
CA ALA A 16 -36.62 -3.62 9.03
C ALA A 16 -35.48 -3.97 10.01
N ARG A 17 -34.35 -4.43 9.47
CA ARG A 17 -33.12 -4.57 10.25
C ARG A 17 -32.82 -3.24 10.91
N ALA A 18 -32.58 -3.24 12.22
CA ALA A 18 -32.20 -2.04 12.95
C ALA A 18 -31.01 -1.38 12.24
N PHE A 19 -31.25 -0.21 11.66
CA PHE A 19 -30.21 0.59 11.04
C PHE A 19 -29.39 1.22 12.17
N ALA A 20 -28.26 0.59 12.51
CA ALA A 20 -27.29 1.15 13.42
C ALA A 20 -26.37 2.08 12.61
N ALA A 21 -26.70 3.36 12.56
CA ALA A 21 -25.76 4.37 12.09
C ALA A 21 -24.66 4.53 13.15
N ASP A 22 -23.48 3.98 12.90
CA ASP A 22 -22.26 4.32 13.65
C ASP A 22 -21.78 5.68 13.11
N VAL A 23 -22.42 6.76 13.55
CA VAL A 23 -21.87 8.10 13.36
C VAL A 23 -20.83 8.28 14.47
N PRO A 24 -19.52 8.14 14.18
CA PRO A 24 -18.52 8.46 15.18
C PRO A 24 -18.77 9.91 15.61
N PRO A 25 -18.73 10.22 16.91
CA PRO A 25 -18.98 11.57 17.39
C PRO A 25 -18.05 12.54 16.66
N ASP A 26 -18.65 13.55 16.05
CA ASP A 26 -17.96 14.53 15.21
C ASP A 26 -16.82 15.15 16.03
N ARG A 27 -15.59 14.74 15.71
CA ARG A 27 -14.43 15.06 16.52
C ARG A 27 -13.83 16.33 15.97
N LYS A 28 -13.88 17.42 16.74
CA LYS A 28 -13.16 18.66 16.42
C LYS A 28 -11.70 18.32 16.17
N PHE A 29 -11.26 18.50 14.93
CA PHE A 29 -9.87 18.31 14.53
C PHE A 29 -9.01 19.33 15.28
N LYS A 30 -8.07 18.84 16.08
CA LYS A 30 -7.13 19.64 16.85
C LYS A 30 -5.78 19.63 16.11
N ILE A 31 -5.24 20.81 15.82
CA ILE A 31 -3.95 20.94 15.10
C ILE A 31 -2.82 20.35 15.95
N GLU A 32 -2.96 20.38 17.27
CA GLU A 32 -1.99 19.81 18.22
C GLU A 32 -1.88 18.28 18.09
N ASP A 33 -2.93 17.63 17.60
CA ASP A 33 -3.01 16.17 17.42
C ASP A 33 -2.54 15.71 16.04
N LEU A 34 -2.07 16.61 15.16
CA LEU A 34 -1.72 16.29 13.77
C LEU A 34 -0.69 15.16 13.66
N MET A 35 0.29 15.15 14.58
CA MET A 35 1.38 14.17 14.62
C MET A 35 1.15 13.06 15.65
N ALA A 36 0.02 13.07 16.35
CA ALA A 36 -0.26 12.07 17.37
C ALA A 36 -0.62 10.74 16.70
N PHE A 37 0.24 9.73 16.87
CA PHE A 37 -0.06 8.37 16.43
C PHE A 37 -1.27 7.82 17.18
N LYS A 38 -2.32 7.46 16.45
CA LYS A 38 -3.57 6.92 17.02
C LYS A 38 -3.76 5.50 16.55
N ARG A 39 -3.95 4.60 17.53
CA ARG A 39 -4.17 3.17 17.27
C ARG A 39 -5.56 2.92 16.69
N GLY A 40 -5.64 2.27 15.53
CA GLY A 40 -6.86 2.05 14.74
C GLY A 40 -7.70 0.85 15.19
N ARG A 41 -8.70 0.47 14.37
CA ARG A 41 -9.23 -0.91 14.43
C ARG A 41 -8.18 -1.79 13.72
N GLY A 42 -8.13 -3.08 14.03
CA GLY A 42 -7.19 -3.98 13.34
C GLY A 42 -5.72 -3.96 13.78
N ASP A 43 -5.25 -2.94 14.50
CA ASP A 43 -3.87 -2.84 14.98
C ASP A 43 -3.35 -4.10 15.67
N LEU A 44 -4.22 -4.82 16.39
CA LEU A 44 -3.86 -6.07 17.05
C LEU A 44 -3.43 -7.14 16.03
N VAL A 45 -4.16 -7.30 14.93
CA VAL A 45 -3.84 -8.27 13.89
C VAL A 45 -2.58 -7.87 13.15
N PHE A 46 -2.42 -6.58 12.82
CA PHE A 46 -1.19 -6.09 12.21
C PHE A 46 0.02 -6.28 13.12
N SER A 47 -0.13 -6.03 14.42
CA SER A 47 0.94 -6.27 15.40
C SER A 47 1.28 -7.75 15.53
N ALA A 48 0.27 -8.63 15.47
CA ALA A 48 0.48 -10.08 15.50
C ALA A 48 1.18 -10.58 14.24
N LEU A 49 0.80 -10.08 13.06
CA LEU A 49 1.46 -10.37 11.78
C LEU A 49 2.91 -9.86 11.78
N ALA A 50 3.16 -8.64 12.26
CA ALA A 50 4.50 -8.10 12.37
C ALA A 50 5.39 -8.93 13.31
N LEU A 51 4.85 -9.39 14.45
CA LEU A 51 5.56 -10.30 15.34
C LEU A 51 5.84 -11.65 14.66
N MET A 52 4.86 -12.20 13.93
CA MET A 52 5.05 -13.45 13.17
C MET A 52 6.19 -13.33 12.16
N VAL A 53 6.26 -12.22 11.41
CA VAL A 53 7.36 -11.94 10.47
C VAL A 53 8.70 -11.77 11.20
N ALA A 54 8.72 -11.06 12.33
CA ALA A 54 9.94 -10.89 13.13
C ALA A 54 10.44 -12.23 13.68
N LEU A 55 9.54 -13.09 14.15
CA LEU A 55 9.86 -14.44 14.61
C LEU A 55 10.31 -15.34 13.47
N PHE A 56 9.70 -15.23 12.29
CA PHE A 56 10.15 -15.92 11.08
C PHE A 56 11.60 -15.58 10.76
N PHE A 57 11.95 -14.29 10.71
CA PHE A 57 13.32 -13.87 10.45
C PHE A 57 14.28 -14.31 11.57
N LEU A 58 13.84 -14.30 12.83
CA LEU A 58 14.65 -14.81 13.94
C LEU A 58 14.93 -16.32 13.80
N MET A 59 13.94 -17.09 13.37
CA MET A 59 14.10 -18.53 13.14
C MET A 59 14.99 -18.84 11.94
N THR A 60 14.86 -18.10 10.83
CA THR A 60 15.68 -18.31 9.62
C THR A 60 17.06 -17.66 9.71
N PHE A 61 17.30 -16.76 10.67
CA PHE A 61 18.58 -16.08 10.85
C PHE A 61 19.75 -17.05 10.96
N PHE A 62 19.61 -18.10 11.76
CA PHE A 62 20.70 -19.05 12.01
C PHE A 62 20.97 -19.95 10.80
N THR A 63 19.99 -20.20 9.94
CA THR A 63 20.15 -21.07 8.77
C THR A 63 20.80 -20.35 7.59
N GLU A 64 20.45 -19.08 7.34
CA GLU A 64 20.85 -18.36 6.12
C GLU A 64 22.11 -17.48 6.28
N THR A 65 22.52 -17.14 7.50
CA THR A 65 23.64 -16.20 7.73
C THR A 65 25.03 -16.83 7.62
N GLY A 66 25.09 -18.12 7.30
CA GLY A 66 26.34 -18.87 7.18
C GLY A 66 27.12 -18.95 8.50
N TRP A 67 26.40 -18.79 9.62
CA TRP A 67 26.96 -18.86 10.97
C TRP A 67 27.71 -20.17 11.21
N ASP A 68 27.11 -21.28 10.79
CA ASP A 68 27.63 -22.65 11.00
C ASP A 68 28.93 -22.94 10.25
N LYS A 69 29.24 -22.20 9.18
CA LYS A 69 30.42 -22.45 8.34
C LYS A 69 31.69 -21.76 8.85
N ARG A 70 31.66 -21.16 10.04
CA ARG A 70 32.75 -20.32 10.56
C ARG A 70 33.74 -21.12 11.41
N LYS A 71 35.02 -20.98 11.10
CA LYS A 71 36.12 -21.48 11.93
C LYS A 71 36.33 -20.54 13.11
N LEU A 72 35.86 -20.95 14.29
CA LEU A 72 36.01 -20.19 15.54
C LEU A 72 37.43 -20.41 16.14
N PRO A 73 38.08 -19.36 16.67
CA PRO A 73 39.30 -19.53 17.48
C PRO A 73 39.01 -20.30 18.76
N GLY A 74 39.97 -21.11 19.24
CA GLY A 74 39.84 -21.85 20.49
C GLY A 74 39.95 -20.98 21.76
N ASP A 75 40.53 -19.79 21.64
CA ASP A 75 40.73 -18.86 22.76
C ASP A 75 39.52 -17.94 22.97
N GLY A 76 38.97 -17.91 24.18
CA GLY A 76 37.74 -17.15 24.51
C GLY A 76 37.84 -15.64 24.28
N TRP A 77 38.99 -15.03 24.54
CA TRP A 77 39.21 -13.60 24.27
C TRP A 77 39.24 -13.29 22.77
N THR A 78 40.02 -14.07 22.01
CA THR A 78 40.20 -13.94 20.57
C THR A 78 38.91 -14.25 19.81
N TYR A 79 38.07 -15.13 20.38
CA TYR A 79 36.70 -15.38 19.94
C TYR A 79 35.84 -14.11 20.03
N TRP A 80 35.73 -13.50 21.21
CA TRP A 80 34.92 -12.28 21.39
C TRP A 80 35.45 -11.10 20.58
N ALA A 81 36.77 -10.95 20.49
CA ALA A 81 37.41 -9.89 19.73
C ALA A 81 37.16 -10.05 18.21
N ARG A 82 37.19 -11.26 17.64
CA ARG A 82 36.80 -11.48 16.22
C ARG A 82 35.30 -11.33 16.00
N GLN A 83 34.50 -11.68 16.99
CA GLN A 83 33.04 -11.61 16.91
C GLN A 83 32.51 -10.18 16.90
N PHE A 84 33.08 -9.29 17.69
CA PHE A 84 32.78 -7.86 17.61
C PHE A 84 33.57 -7.15 16.50
N GLY A 85 34.31 -7.90 15.67
CA GLY A 85 35.17 -7.35 14.62
C GLY A 85 36.29 -6.44 15.15
N LEU A 86 36.63 -6.52 16.44
CA LEU A 86 37.72 -5.74 17.02
C LEU A 86 39.09 -6.15 16.46
N ILE A 87 39.21 -7.40 15.99
CA ILE A 87 40.41 -7.93 15.33
C ILE A 87 40.08 -8.62 14.00
N ASP A 88 40.93 -8.42 12.99
CA ASP A 88 40.90 -9.13 11.71
C ASP A 88 41.34 -10.61 11.89
N GLY A 89 41.17 -11.43 10.84
CA GLY A 89 41.62 -12.83 10.82
C GLY A 89 43.11 -13.02 11.17
N GLU A 90 43.92 -11.99 10.97
CA GLU A 90 45.37 -11.94 11.24
C GLU A 90 45.72 -11.31 12.61
N GLY A 91 44.73 -10.98 13.46
CA GLY A 91 44.96 -10.44 14.81
C GLY A 91 45.25 -8.94 14.89
N ARG A 92 45.09 -8.20 13.79
CA ARG A 92 45.22 -6.73 13.75
C ARG A 92 43.91 -6.06 14.15
N LEU A 93 43.97 -4.89 14.81
CA LEU A 93 42.78 -4.11 15.15
C LEU A 93 41.99 -3.76 13.88
N ALA A 94 40.73 -4.21 13.80
CA ALA A 94 39.92 -3.96 12.62
C ALA A 94 39.34 -2.55 12.62
N ARG A 95 39.31 -1.93 11.44
CA ARG A 95 38.68 -0.62 11.24
C ARG A 95 37.16 -0.77 11.35
N LEU A 96 36.48 0.19 11.96
CA LEU A 96 35.01 0.18 12.16
C LEU A 96 34.22 -0.17 10.89
N GLY A 97 34.67 0.30 9.72
CA GLY A 97 34.05 -0.02 8.43
C GLY A 97 34.16 -1.48 7.99
N ARG A 98 35.11 -2.27 8.50
CA ARG A 98 35.21 -3.72 8.26
C ARG A 98 34.27 -4.52 9.17
N ILE A 99 34.04 -4.03 10.38
CA ILE A 99 33.10 -4.62 11.36
C ILE A 99 31.67 -4.58 10.82
N LEU A 100 31.27 -3.43 10.28
CA LEU A 100 29.94 -3.24 9.70
C LEU A 100 29.72 -4.01 8.38
N LYS A 101 30.81 -4.41 7.69
CA LYS A 101 30.75 -5.22 6.46
C LYS A 101 30.52 -6.71 6.71
N GLN A 102 30.45 -7.14 7.96
CA GLN A 102 30.26 -8.54 8.29
C GLN A 102 28.78 -8.94 8.10
N GLY A 103 28.52 -9.93 7.25
CA GLY A 103 27.18 -10.24 6.74
C GLY A 103 26.10 -10.62 7.77
N TRP A 104 26.45 -10.86 9.04
CA TRP A 104 25.50 -11.23 10.10
C TRP A 104 25.27 -10.12 11.14
N VAL A 105 26.20 -9.16 11.28
CA VAL A 105 26.16 -8.13 12.33
C VAL A 105 24.96 -7.22 12.11
N ALA A 106 24.81 -6.70 10.88
CA ALA A 106 23.69 -5.83 10.56
C ALA A 106 22.32 -6.55 10.71
N PRO A 107 22.11 -7.76 10.16
CA PRO A 107 20.87 -8.50 10.40
C PRO A 107 20.60 -8.83 11.88
N MET A 108 21.62 -9.13 12.69
CA MET A 108 21.43 -9.33 14.13
C MET A 108 21.01 -8.07 14.86
N ILE A 109 21.63 -6.93 14.58
CA ILE A 109 21.23 -5.65 15.17
C ILE A 109 19.79 -5.34 14.79
N CYS A 110 19.41 -5.57 13.53
CA CYS A 110 18.03 -5.42 13.08
C CYS A 110 17.07 -6.32 13.87
N LEU A 111 17.38 -7.61 14.07
CA LEU A 111 16.54 -8.52 14.84
C LEU A 111 16.49 -8.18 16.32
N ALA A 112 17.61 -7.79 16.91
CA ALA A 112 17.71 -7.37 18.31
C ALA A 112 16.86 -6.14 18.62
N ILE A 113 16.62 -5.28 17.62
CA ILE A 113 15.70 -4.14 17.74
C ILE A 113 14.26 -4.56 17.37
N LEU A 114 14.10 -5.26 16.25
CA LEU A 114 12.82 -5.59 15.65
C LEU A 114 11.97 -6.50 16.54
N VAL A 115 12.57 -7.55 17.13
CA VAL A 115 11.82 -8.53 17.93
C VAL A 115 11.27 -7.90 19.21
N PRO A 116 12.07 -7.22 20.05
CA PRO A 116 11.53 -6.52 21.23
C PRO A 116 10.51 -5.44 20.85
N ALA A 117 10.77 -4.68 19.78
CA ALA A 117 9.82 -3.66 19.31
C ALA A 117 8.48 -4.29 18.90
N ALA A 118 8.50 -5.41 18.17
CA ALA A 118 7.29 -6.12 17.76
C ALA A 118 6.51 -6.68 18.96
N VAL A 119 7.21 -7.24 19.96
CA VAL A 119 6.59 -7.75 21.20
C VAL A 119 5.95 -6.61 22.00
N LEU A 120 6.66 -5.50 22.19
CA LEU A 120 6.12 -4.32 22.89
C LEU A 120 4.92 -3.74 22.14
N ASN A 121 4.99 -3.65 20.82
CA ASN A 121 3.90 -3.18 20.00
C ASN A 121 2.65 -4.09 20.11
N LEU A 122 2.83 -5.41 20.09
CA LEU A 122 1.74 -6.37 20.27
C LEU A 122 1.12 -6.24 21.67
N ARG A 123 1.94 -6.09 22.71
CA ARG A 123 1.47 -5.90 24.09
C ARG A 123 0.59 -4.65 24.21
N ASP A 124 1.01 -3.54 23.62
CA ASP A 124 0.28 -2.29 23.69
C ASP A 124 -1.01 -2.34 22.84
N SER A 125 -0.96 -2.96 21.66
CA SER A 125 -2.14 -3.28 20.85
C SER A 125 -3.14 -4.18 21.61
N TRP A 126 -2.65 -5.17 22.36
CA TRP A 126 -3.48 -6.05 23.17
C TRP A 126 -4.17 -5.29 24.32
N ARG A 127 -3.45 -4.41 25.01
CA ARG A 127 -4.03 -3.55 26.06
C ARG A 127 -5.18 -2.72 25.52
N VAL A 128 -4.98 -2.06 24.38
CA VAL A 128 -6.02 -1.26 23.72
C VAL A 128 -7.17 -2.13 23.24
N HIS A 129 -6.90 -3.29 22.64
CA HIS A 129 -7.94 -4.20 22.20
C HIS A 129 -8.84 -4.67 23.37
N ARG A 130 -8.25 -5.09 24.49
CA ARG A 130 -9.02 -5.45 25.70
C ARG A 130 -9.86 -4.29 26.22
N TRP A 131 -9.31 -3.07 26.20
CA TRP A 131 -10.04 -1.87 26.58
C TRP A 131 -11.23 -1.65 25.64
N ARG A 132 -11.04 -1.70 24.31
CA ARG A 132 -12.11 -1.55 23.32
C ARG A 132 -13.22 -2.59 23.48
N VAL A 133 -12.84 -3.86 23.70
CA VAL A 133 -13.79 -4.95 23.96
C VAL A 133 -14.59 -4.68 25.24
N ARG A 134 -13.94 -4.18 26.31
CA ARG A 134 -14.64 -3.81 27.55
C ARG A 134 -15.65 -2.68 27.35
N PHE A 135 -15.34 -1.70 26.49
CA PHE A 135 -16.24 -0.61 26.14
C PHE A 135 -17.17 -0.92 24.95
N ARG A 136 -17.25 -2.18 24.50
CA ARG A 136 -18.06 -2.65 23.36
C ARG A 136 -17.85 -1.82 22.08
N GLN A 137 -16.65 -1.28 21.88
CA GLN A 137 -16.31 -0.57 20.66
C GLN A 137 -16.12 -1.57 19.51
N PRO A 138 -16.47 -1.20 18.27
CA PRO A 138 -16.29 -2.06 17.11
C PRO A 138 -14.79 -2.36 16.89
N THR A 139 -14.45 -3.65 16.96
CA THR A 139 -13.08 -4.16 16.74
C THR A 139 -12.92 -4.88 15.40
N SER A 140 -14.00 -5.02 14.62
CA SER A 140 -13.99 -5.79 13.39
C SER A 140 -13.13 -5.14 12.31
N LEU A 141 -12.22 -5.95 11.76
CA LEU A 141 -11.35 -5.60 10.62
C LEU A 141 -12.06 -5.56 9.27
N ARG A 142 -13.23 -6.18 9.17
CA ARG A 142 -13.92 -6.40 7.89
C ARG A 142 -14.16 -5.11 7.13
N TYR A 143 -14.67 -4.10 7.82
CA TYR A 143 -14.95 -2.78 7.24
C TYR A 143 -13.68 -2.11 6.68
N GLU A 144 -12.57 -2.18 7.41
CA GLU A 144 -11.30 -1.68 6.90
C GLU A 144 -10.85 -2.53 5.71
N GLY A 145 -10.73 -3.85 5.85
CA GLY A 145 -10.34 -4.74 4.77
C GLY A 145 -11.15 -4.54 3.47
N GLU A 146 -12.46 -4.30 3.57
CA GLU A 146 -13.32 -3.95 2.44
C GLU A 146 -12.93 -2.61 1.79
N MET A 147 -12.60 -1.58 2.57
CA MET A 147 -12.08 -0.30 2.05
C MET A 147 -10.73 -0.48 1.35
N TRP A 148 -9.84 -1.31 1.90
CA TRP A 148 -8.55 -1.62 1.28
C TRP A 148 -8.74 -2.40 -0.03
N LEU A 149 -9.64 -3.40 -0.06
CA LEU A 149 -10.03 -4.12 -1.27
C LEU A 149 -10.62 -3.18 -2.33
N ARG A 150 -11.46 -2.22 -1.92
CA ARG A 150 -11.98 -1.18 -2.82
C ARG A 150 -10.88 -0.28 -3.34
N ALA A 151 -9.83 0.01 -2.57
CA ALA A 151 -8.67 0.75 -3.05
C ALA A 151 -7.86 -0.07 -4.09
N LEU A 152 -7.77 -1.39 -3.93
CA LEU A 152 -7.13 -2.27 -4.92
C LEU A 152 -7.84 -2.27 -6.28
N GLU A 153 -9.13 -1.91 -6.35
CA GLU A 153 -9.83 -1.70 -7.62
C GLU A 153 -9.06 -0.70 -8.52
N PHE A 154 -8.56 0.40 -7.95
CA PHE A 154 -7.81 1.42 -8.69
C PHE A 154 -6.42 0.94 -9.11
N VAL A 155 -5.79 0.07 -8.33
CA VAL A 155 -4.56 -0.62 -8.74
C VAL A 155 -4.85 -1.52 -9.94
N GLY A 156 -5.98 -2.23 -9.92
CA GLY A 156 -6.46 -3.01 -11.06
C GLY A 156 -6.66 -2.16 -12.32
N TRP A 157 -7.26 -0.98 -12.21
CA TRP A 157 -7.38 -0.04 -13.32
C TRP A 157 -6.03 0.44 -13.87
N PHE A 158 -5.05 0.67 -13.00
CA PHE A 158 -3.69 0.99 -13.41
C PHE A 158 -3.01 -0.18 -14.16
N ILE A 159 -3.15 -1.41 -13.66
CA ILE A 159 -2.63 -2.60 -14.35
C ILE A 159 -3.34 -2.78 -15.70
N ALA A 160 -4.65 -2.60 -15.76
CA ALA A 160 -5.39 -2.65 -17.02
C ALA A 160 -4.87 -1.60 -18.00
N TYR A 161 -4.57 -0.38 -17.55
CA TYR A 161 -3.96 0.66 -18.37
C TYR A 161 -2.61 0.23 -18.96
N THR A 162 -1.69 -0.30 -18.15
CA THR A 162 -0.36 -0.72 -18.63
C THR A 162 -0.44 -1.88 -19.62
N LEU A 163 -1.44 -2.76 -19.49
CA LEU A 163 -1.69 -3.85 -20.43
C LEU A 163 -2.38 -3.40 -21.72
N LEU A 164 -3.24 -2.37 -21.66
CA LEU A 164 -3.94 -1.84 -22.84
C LEU A 164 -3.04 -0.97 -23.71
N VAL A 165 -2.09 -0.22 -23.14
CA VAL A 165 -1.24 0.70 -23.90
C VAL A 165 -0.48 0.04 -25.06
N PRO A 166 0.16 -1.14 -24.91
CA PRO A 166 0.78 -1.85 -26.02
C PRO A 166 -0.21 -2.35 -27.09
N VAL A 167 -1.49 -2.51 -26.76
CA VAL A 167 -2.49 -3.05 -27.67
C VAL A 167 -3.22 -1.93 -28.43
N LEU A 168 -3.73 -0.95 -27.70
CA LEU A 168 -4.57 0.13 -28.25
C LEU A 168 -3.81 1.43 -28.51
N GLY A 169 -2.59 1.57 -27.99
CA GLY A 169 -1.83 2.80 -28.02
C GLY A 169 -2.20 3.75 -26.88
N TYR A 170 -1.39 4.81 -26.72
CA TYR A 170 -1.48 5.73 -25.59
C TYR A 170 -2.78 6.56 -25.62
N LEU A 171 -3.14 7.12 -26.79
CA LEU A 171 -4.36 7.95 -26.93
C LEU A 171 -5.62 7.17 -26.57
N VAL A 172 -5.85 6.04 -27.25
CA VAL A 172 -7.09 5.27 -27.09
C VAL A 172 -7.21 4.71 -25.67
N SER A 173 -6.13 4.17 -25.12
CA SER A 173 -6.13 3.63 -23.74
C SER A 173 -6.44 4.72 -22.71
N THR A 174 -5.88 5.92 -22.87
CA THR A 174 -6.08 7.03 -21.93
C THR A 174 -7.48 7.62 -22.03
N LEU A 175 -8.02 7.79 -23.24
CA LEU A 175 -9.40 8.24 -23.44
C LEU A 175 -10.40 7.22 -22.89
N LEU A 176 -10.18 5.94 -23.15
CA LEU A 176 -11.06 4.86 -22.71
C LEU A 176 -11.06 4.75 -21.19
N LEU A 177 -9.89 4.64 -20.54
CA LEU A 177 -9.85 4.50 -19.09
C LEU A 177 -10.17 5.80 -18.35
N GLY A 178 -9.76 6.94 -18.90
CA GLY A 178 -10.06 8.24 -18.32
C GLY A 178 -11.54 8.61 -18.37
N THR A 179 -12.35 7.93 -19.20
CA THR A 179 -13.82 8.06 -19.21
C THR A 179 -14.52 6.93 -18.47
N LEU A 180 -14.04 5.68 -18.57
CA LEU A 180 -14.61 4.54 -17.86
C LEU A 180 -14.48 4.65 -16.33
N LEU A 181 -13.35 5.17 -15.82
CA LEU A 181 -13.13 5.27 -14.38
C LEU A 181 -14.10 6.27 -13.71
N PRO A 182 -14.32 7.50 -14.23
CA PRO A 182 -15.37 8.38 -13.72
C PRO A 182 -16.77 7.81 -13.89
N TRP A 183 -17.03 7.08 -14.98
CA TRP A 183 -18.30 6.39 -15.18
C TRP A 183 -18.56 5.34 -14.08
N ARG A 184 -17.52 4.60 -13.68
CA ARG A 184 -17.55 3.63 -12.57
C ARG A 184 -17.75 4.28 -11.20
N LEU A 185 -17.35 5.54 -11.04
CA LEU A 185 -17.61 6.39 -9.86
C LEU A 185 -18.98 7.08 -9.88
N ASP A 186 -19.87 6.67 -10.78
CA ASP A 186 -21.23 7.20 -10.97
C ASP A 186 -21.30 8.65 -11.48
N TYR A 187 -20.21 9.21 -12.03
CA TYR A 187 -20.24 10.48 -12.77
C TYR A 187 -20.77 10.29 -14.20
N ARG A 188 -21.96 9.72 -14.36
CA ARG A 188 -22.49 9.24 -15.65
C ARG A 188 -23.15 10.31 -16.53
N GLY A 189 -23.26 11.55 -16.05
CA GLY A 189 -23.91 12.62 -16.81
C GLY A 189 -23.13 12.97 -18.09
N PRO A 190 -23.81 13.33 -19.20
CA PRO A 190 -23.14 13.62 -20.48
C PRO A 190 -22.15 14.78 -20.38
N ARG A 191 -22.44 15.77 -19.52
CA ARG A 191 -21.51 16.86 -19.20
C ARG A 191 -20.21 16.34 -18.59
N TRP A 192 -20.30 15.42 -17.63
CA TRP A 192 -19.14 14.83 -16.98
C TRP A 192 -18.34 13.97 -17.96
N MET A 193 -19.01 13.18 -18.80
CA MET A 193 -18.32 12.37 -19.81
C MET A 193 -17.56 13.23 -20.82
N GLY A 194 -18.13 14.36 -21.26
CA GLY A 194 -17.43 15.32 -22.11
C GLY A 194 -16.21 15.94 -21.44
N ILE A 195 -16.32 16.34 -20.15
CA ILE A 195 -15.20 16.88 -19.37
C ILE A 195 -14.10 15.83 -19.20
N CYS A 196 -14.46 14.58 -18.86
CA CYS A 196 -13.50 13.49 -18.70
C CYS A 196 -12.77 13.20 -20.01
N LEU A 197 -13.50 13.10 -21.13
CA LEU A 197 -12.91 12.88 -22.44
C LEU A 197 -11.94 14.01 -22.83
N ALA A 198 -12.35 15.27 -22.62
CA ALA A 198 -11.51 16.43 -22.89
C ALA A 198 -10.26 16.45 -22.01
N ALA A 199 -10.40 16.20 -20.71
CA ALA A 199 -9.28 16.13 -19.77
C ALA A 199 -8.30 15.01 -20.13
N SER A 200 -8.79 13.81 -20.46
CA SER A 200 -7.96 12.71 -20.92
C SER A 200 -7.22 13.03 -22.21
N PHE A 201 -7.87 13.71 -23.16
CA PHE A 201 -7.22 14.18 -24.37
C PHE A 201 -6.11 15.20 -24.07
N THR A 202 -6.39 16.18 -23.21
CA THR A 202 -5.39 17.16 -22.76
C THR A 202 -4.20 16.50 -22.09
N ILE A 203 -4.42 15.48 -21.25
CA ILE A 203 -3.35 14.69 -20.62
C ILE A 203 -2.47 14.05 -21.70
N VAL A 204 -3.06 13.40 -22.71
CA VAL A 204 -2.29 12.78 -23.80
C VAL A 204 -1.40 13.82 -24.50
N LEU A 205 -1.96 14.99 -24.82
CA LEU A 205 -1.20 16.07 -25.44
C LEU A 205 -0.05 16.56 -24.54
N VAL A 206 -0.32 16.87 -23.27
CA VAL A 206 0.70 17.36 -22.33
C VAL A 206 1.85 16.37 -22.18
N PHE A 207 1.55 15.08 -22.07
CA PHE A 207 2.59 14.06 -21.94
C PHE A 207 3.36 13.81 -23.23
N ARG A 208 2.70 13.89 -24.40
CA ARG A 208 3.40 13.75 -25.68
C ARG A 208 4.29 14.97 -25.97
N THR A 209 3.76 16.18 -25.83
CA THR A 209 4.46 17.42 -26.20
C THR A 209 5.47 17.85 -25.13
N GLY A 210 5.16 17.65 -23.85
CA GLY A 210 6.03 18.03 -22.74
C GLY A 210 7.10 16.99 -22.42
N LEU A 211 6.72 15.72 -22.27
CA LEU A 211 7.61 14.67 -21.74
C LEU A 211 8.22 13.76 -22.82
N GLN A 212 7.83 13.89 -24.09
CA GLN A 212 8.35 13.12 -25.23
C GLN A 212 8.49 11.61 -24.95
N ILE A 213 7.47 11.02 -24.32
CA ILE A 213 7.50 9.60 -23.94
C ILE A 213 7.62 8.75 -25.19
N ARG A 214 8.64 7.89 -25.22
CA ARG A 214 8.83 6.88 -26.26
C ARG A 214 7.74 5.83 -26.11
N THR A 215 6.78 5.85 -27.03
CA THR A 215 5.72 4.85 -27.10
C THR A 215 6.27 3.54 -27.65
N PRO A 216 5.69 2.39 -27.24
CA PRO A 216 6.10 1.08 -27.76
C PRO A 216 5.92 1.03 -29.29
N VAL A 217 6.89 0.43 -29.97
CA VAL A 217 6.98 0.44 -31.45
C VAL A 217 5.89 -0.44 -32.10
N ASN A 218 5.47 -1.50 -31.42
CA ASN A 218 4.44 -2.42 -31.88
C ASN A 218 3.13 -2.14 -31.12
N ILE A 219 2.16 -1.55 -31.82
CA ILE A 219 0.82 -1.27 -31.31
C ILE A 219 -0.17 -1.98 -32.23
N TRP A 220 -0.82 -3.03 -31.70
CA TRP A 220 -1.69 -3.90 -32.49
C TRP A 220 -2.79 -3.14 -33.23
N LEU A 221 -3.45 -2.18 -32.57
CA LEU A 221 -4.52 -1.38 -33.17
C LEU A 221 -4.03 -0.55 -34.36
N TYR A 222 -2.82 0.00 -34.28
CA TYR A 222 -2.28 0.87 -35.32
C TYR A 222 -1.89 0.08 -36.57
N ASP A 223 -1.57 -1.21 -36.42
CA ASP A 223 -1.23 -2.08 -37.55
C ASP A 223 -2.46 -2.50 -38.37
N GLN A 224 -3.68 -2.31 -37.84
CA GLN A 224 -4.94 -2.51 -38.58
C GLN A 224 -5.36 -1.28 -39.40
N LEU A 225 -4.72 -0.12 -39.21
CA LEU A 225 -5.06 1.12 -39.90
C LEU A 225 -4.36 1.23 -41.26
N PRO A 226 -4.93 1.99 -42.22
CA PRO A 226 -4.24 2.34 -43.45
C PRO A 226 -2.89 3.00 -43.16
N GLN A 227 -1.87 2.75 -43.99
CA GLN A 227 -0.49 3.11 -43.72
C GLN A 227 -0.28 4.59 -43.34
N GLN A 228 -1.00 5.51 -43.99
CA GLN A 228 -0.93 6.95 -43.69
C GLN A 228 -1.51 7.29 -42.31
N ALA A 229 -2.64 6.68 -41.94
CA ALA A 229 -3.28 6.89 -40.64
C ALA A 229 -2.46 6.26 -39.50
N ALA A 230 -1.91 5.07 -39.72
CA ALA A 230 -1.02 4.41 -38.78
C ALA A 230 0.25 5.24 -38.49
N ALA A 231 0.85 5.81 -39.53
CA ALA A 231 2.01 6.69 -39.41
C ALA A 231 1.67 7.95 -38.59
N PHE A 232 0.57 8.63 -38.92
CA PHE A 232 0.09 9.79 -38.17
C PHE A 232 -0.09 9.48 -36.68
N MET A 233 -0.78 8.38 -36.36
CA MET A 233 -0.99 7.96 -34.98
C MET A 233 0.33 7.68 -34.26
N LYS A 234 1.25 6.91 -34.85
CA LYS A 234 2.57 6.62 -34.24
C LYS A 234 3.42 7.89 -34.03
N THR A 235 3.30 8.89 -34.90
CA THR A 235 4.06 10.15 -34.79
C THR A 235 3.49 11.09 -33.74
N TRP A 236 2.16 11.17 -33.58
CA TRP A 236 1.52 12.16 -32.72
C TRP A 236 0.99 11.61 -31.39
N PHE A 237 0.81 10.29 -31.26
CA PHE A 237 0.12 9.66 -30.12
C PHE A 237 0.74 8.32 -29.70
#